data_AF-A0A3L6M6Z0-F1
#
_entry.id   AF-A0A3L6M6Z0-F1
#
_cell.length_a   1.000
_cell.length_b   1.000
_cell.length_c   1.000
_cell.angle_alpha   90.00
_cell.angle_beta   90.00
_cell.angle_gamma   90.00
#
_symmetry.space_group_name_H-M   'P 1'
#
loop_
_entity.id
_entity.type
_entity.pdbx_description
1 polymer ?
#
loop_
_entity_poly.entity_id
_entity_poly.type
_entity_poly.pdbx_seq_one_letter_code
_entity_poly.pdbx_strand_id
1 'polypeptide(L)' 'MSHNHPASKAEAIHDAIEHFQEEHHHVPDPHEKARLVSNTIREWEHDEVEEKHSADKSA' A
#
# COMPACT_ATOMS: atom_id res chain seq x y z
N MET A 1 -8.87 14.42 3.12
CA MET A 1 -7.72 14.11 4.01
C MET A 1 -6.56 13.81 3.07
N SER A 2 -5.42 14.50 3.18
CA SER A 2 -4.26 14.18 2.33
C SER A 2 -3.80 12.78 2.70
N HIS A 3 -4.06 11.82 1.82
CA HIS A 3 -3.41 10.53 1.91
C HIS A 3 -1.92 10.81 1.74
N ASN A 4 -1.15 10.75 2.83
CA ASN A 4 0.30 10.85 2.78
C ASN A 4 0.79 9.49 2.28
N HIS A 5 0.68 9.26 0.97
CA HIS A 5 1.09 7.99 0.40
C HIS A 5 2.58 7.79 0.68
N PRO A 6 3.00 6.60 1.13
CA PRO A 6 4.40 6.26 1.29
C PRO A 6 5.14 6.49 -0.02
N ALA A 7 6.37 7.01 0.06
CA ALA A 7 7.12 7.48 -1.10
C ALA A 7 7.56 6.33 -2.03
N SER A 8 7.43 5.08 -1.58
CA SER A 8 7.75 3.89 -2.38
C SER A 8 6.84 2.71 -2.05
N LYS A 9 6.68 1.78 -3.02
CA LYS A 9 6.02 0.48 -2.81
C LYS A 9 6.56 -0.29 -1.60
N ALA A 10 7.88 -0.22 -1.37
CA ALA A 10 8.52 -0.92 -0.26
C ALA A 10 8.06 -0.37 1.09
N GLU A 11 8.06 0.95 1.23
CA GLU A 11 7.57 1.65 2.43
C GLU A 11 6.08 1.33 2.68
N ALA A 12 5.24 1.33 1.63
CA ALA A 12 3.84 0.92 1.73
C ALA A 12 3.65 -0.50 2.29
N ILE A 13 4.46 -1.44 1.81
CA ILE A 13 4.44 -2.83 2.27
C ILE A 13 4.89 -2.93 3.73
N HIS A 14 5.90 -2.15 4.12
CA HIS A 14 6.38 -2.12 5.50
C HIS A 14 5.30 -1.60 6.45
N ASP A 15 4.67 -0.47 6.12
CA ASP A 15 3.57 0.10 6.91
C ASP A 15 2.39 -0.88 7.04
N ALA A 16 2.01 -1.57 5.96
CA ALA A 16 0.93 -2.55 5.98
C ALA A 16 1.26 -3.75 6.89
N ILE A 17 2.52 -4.18 6.92
CA ILE A 17 2.98 -5.28 7.79
C ILE A 17 3.04 -4.84 9.26
N GLU A 18 3.45 -3.61 9.54
CA GLU A 18 3.45 -3.04 10.90
C GLU A 18 2.02 -2.91 11.43
N HIS A 19 1.13 -2.34 10.62
CA HIS A 19 -0.28 -2.20 10.97
C HIS A 19 -0.94 -3.55 11.27
N PHE A 20 -0.69 -4.57 10.46
CA PHE A 20 -1.19 -5.92 10.73
C PHE A 20 -0.69 -6.46 12.08
N GLN A 21 0.59 -6.26 12.40
CA GLN A 21 1.15 -6.73 13.67
C GLN A 21 0.58 -5.98 14.87
N GLU A 22 0.33 -4.67 14.73
CA GLU A 22 -0.31 -3.87 15.76
C GLU A 22 -1.75 -4.32 16.02
N GLU A 23 -2.53 -4.55 14.96
CA GLU A 23 -3.94 -4.95 15.06
C GLU A 23 -4.13 -6.40 15.51
N HIS A 24 -3.29 -7.32 15.01
CA HIS A 24 -3.45 -8.75 15.23
C HIS A 24 -2.50 -9.31 16.30
N HIS A 25 -1.60 -8.50 16.86
CA HIS A 25 -0.65 -8.85 17.91
C HIS A 25 0.23 -10.08 17.62
N HIS A 26 0.47 -10.38 16.34
CA HIS A 26 1.38 -11.45 15.91
C HIS A 26 1.99 -11.11 14.55
N VAL A 27 3.11 -11.76 14.24
CA VAL A 27 3.74 -11.67 12.91
C VAL A 27 2.95 -12.47 11.89
N PRO A 28 2.67 -11.91 10.70
CA PRO A 28 1.91 -12.59 9.67
C PRO A 28 2.64 -13.85 9.20
N ASP A 29 1.88 -14.92 8.98
CA ASP A 29 2.38 -16.13 8.36
C ASP A 29 2.77 -15.88 6.88
N PRO A 30 3.48 -16.81 6.21
CA PRO A 30 3.91 -16.60 4.82
C PRO A 30 2.77 -16.32 3.84
N HIS A 31 1.60 -16.95 4.01
CA HIS A 31 0.43 -16.73 3.17
C HIS A 31 -0.27 -15.41 3.49
N GLU A 32 -0.39 -15.06 4.77
CA GLU A 32 -0.92 -13.75 5.20
C GLU A 32 -0.05 -12.61 4.68
N LYS A 33 1.27 -12.75 4.82
CA LYS A 33 2.24 -11.79 4.28
C LYS A 33 2.13 -11.68 2.76
N ALA A 34 1.98 -12.79 2.04
CA ALA A 34 1.80 -12.77 0.60
C ALA A 34 0.50 -12.04 0.18
N ARG A 35 -0.59 -12.23 0.94
CA ARG A 35 -1.86 -11.52 0.72
C ARG A 35 -1.71 -10.02 1.00
N LEU A 36 -1.10 -9.64 2.14
CA LEU A 36 -0.83 -8.25 2.51
C LEU A 36 -0.02 -7.56 1.41
N VAL A 37 1.13 -8.12 1.02
CA VAL A 37 1.99 -7.56 -0.03
C VAL A 37 1.23 -7.40 -1.34
N SER A 38 0.46 -8.41 -1.77
CA SER A 38 -0.28 -8.35 -3.04
C SER A 38 -1.38 -7.28 -3.01
N ASN A 39 -2.10 -7.15 -1.89
CA ASN A 39 -3.14 -6.14 -1.73
C ASN A 39 -2.54 -4.73 -1.72
N THR A 40 -1.48 -4.52 -0.93
CA THR A 40 -0.79 -3.23 -0.83
C THR A 40 -0.20 -2.79 -2.17
N ILE A 41 0.43 -3.70 -2.92
CA ILE A 41 0.95 -3.37 -4.27
C ILE A 41 -0.19 -2.97 -5.20
N ARG A 42 -1.30 -3.72 -5.20
CA ARG A 42 -2.46 -3.44 -6.05
C ARG A 42 -3.06 -2.06 -5.76
N GLU A 43 -3.17 -1.70 -4.48
CA GLU A 43 -3.68 -0.39 -4.05
C GLU A 43 -2.72 0.73 -4.44
N TRP A 44 -1.43 0.57 -4.15
CA TRP A 44 -0.41 1.56 -4.53
C TRP A 44 -0.33 1.78 -6.05
N GLU A 45 -0.46 0.72 -6.85
CA GLU A 45 -0.48 0.82 -8.31
C GLU A 45 -1.75 1.49 -8.84
N HIS A 46 -2.89 1.28 -8.19
CA HIS A 46 -4.12 1.98 -8.53
C HIS A 46 -3.97 3.49 -8.28
N ASP A 47 -3.44 3.86 -7.12
CA ASP A 47 -3.23 5.26 -6.75
C ASP A 47 -2.29 5.97 -7.73
N GLU A 48 -1.16 5.34 -8.09
CA GLU A 48 -0.22 5.84 -9.09
C GLU A 48 -0.80 6.01 -10.50
N VAL A 49 -1.77 5.18 -10.85
CA VAL A 49 -2.49 5.28 -12.14
C VAL A 49 -3.49 6.43 -12.08
N GLU A 50 -4.21 6.60 -10.97
CA GLU A 50 -5.12 7.73 -10.76
C GLU A 50 -4.40 9.08 -10.74
N GLU A 51 -3.22 9.17 -10.12
CA GLU A 51 -2.40 10.39 -10.16
C GLU A 51 -1.98 10.74 -11.59
N LYS A 52 -1.53 9.76 -12.38
CA LYS A 52 -1.17 9.97 -13.79
C LYS A 52 -2.37 10.40 -14.63
N HIS A 53 -3.54 9.78 -14.44
CA HIS A 53 -4.76 10.18 -15.14
C HIS A 53 -5.26 11.57 -14.72
N SER A 54 -5.06 11.96 -13.47
CA SER A 54 -5.44 13.28 -12.96
C SER A 54 -4.52 14.38 -13.50
N ALA A 55 -3.22 14.08 -13.65
CA ALA A 55 -2.25 14.95 -14.30
C ALA A 55 -2.59 15.15 -15.80
N ASP A 56 -2.97 14.08 -16.50
CA ASP A 56 -3.34 14.11 -17.92
C ASP A 56 -4.65 14.88 -18.17
N LYS A 57 -5.63 14.78 -17.26
CA LYS A 57 -6.89 15.54 -17.34
C LYS A 57 -6.77 17.04 -17.02
N SER A 58 -5.64 17.46 -16.47
CA SER A 58 -5.38 18.86 -16.08
C SER A 58 -4.52 19.62 -17.11
N ALA A 59 -4.16 18.97 -18.22
CA ALA A 59 -3.41 19.55 -19.35
C ALA A 59 -4.34 19.92 -20.52
#